data_AF-A0A2H6N5E5-F1
#
_entry.id   AF-A0A2H6N5E5-F1
#
_cell.length_a   1.000
_cell.length_b   1.000
_cell.length_c   1.000
_cell.angle_alpha   90.00
_cell.angle_beta   90.00
_cell.angle_gamma   90.00
#
_symmetry.space_group_name_H-M   'P 1'
#
loop_
_entity.id
_entity.type
_entity.pdbx_description
1 polymer ?
#
loop_
_entity_poly.entity_id
_entity_poly.type
_entity_poly.pdbx_seq_one_letter_code
_entity_poly.pdbx_strand_id
1 'polypeptide(L)'
;MDWGTELWDQFDTIEHHTQWGLDLMDRYVKFVKERTEIEQTYAKQLRNLVKKHLPKKTSREDPDTKFCQYHAFLQVVKELNDFAGQREVIAEDLLAQICVELSKDLQELKQERKLYLQEGRRAQQQLENS
;
A
#
# COMPACT_ATOMS: atom_id res chain seq x y z
N MET A 1 22.95 -13.28 22.06
CA MET A 1 22.03 -14.31 21.57
C MET A 1 22.21 -14.36 20.06
N ASP A 2 22.83 -15.43 19.56
CA ASP A 2 23.24 -15.56 18.15
C ASP A 2 22.70 -16.88 17.57
N TRP A 3 21.98 -16.79 16.44
CA TRP A 3 21.35 -17.96 15.82
C TRP A 3 22.40 -18.94 15.28
N GLY A 4 23.57 -18.48 14.86
CA GLY A 4 24.64 -19.35 14.37
C GLY A 4 25.22 -20.28 15.44
N THR A 5 25.11 -19.89 16.71
CA THR A 5 25.59 -20.68 17.86
C THR A 5 24.47 -21.42 18.57
N GLU A 6 23.33 -20.76 18.79
CA GLU A 6 22.23 -21.30 19.60
C GLU A 6 21.26 -22.18 18.81
N LEU A 7 21.18 -21.99 17.50
CA LEU A 7 20.27 -22.69 16.59
C LEU A 7 21.04 -23.46 15.49
N TRP A 8 22.27 -23.87 15.79
CA TRP A 8 23.19 -24.48 14.82
C TRP A 8 22.63 -25.77 14.17
N ASP A 9 21.75 -26.50 14.86
CA ASP A 9 21.11 -27.73 14.41
C ASP A 9 19.69 -27.51 13.85
N GLN A 10 19.22 -26.26 13.80
CA GLN A 10 17.82 -25.90 13.45
C GLN A 10 17.66 -25.41 12.02
N PHE A 11 18.45 -25.92 11.07
CA PHE A 11 18.45 -25.43 9.68
C PHE A 11 17.05 -25.41 9.05
N ASP A 12 16.32 -26.52 9.11
CA ASP A 12 14.97 -26.63 8.53
C ASP A 12 13.99 -25.69 9.23
N THR A 13 14.10 -25.54 10.55
CA THR A 13 13.26 -24.61 11.33
C THR A 13 13.48 -23.16 10.87
N ILE A 14 14.73 -22.76 10.66
CA ILE A 14 15.09 -21.42 10.15
C ILE A 14 14.61 -21.24 8.71
N GLU A 15 14.72 -22.27 7.86
CA GLU A 15 14.19 -22.25 6.50
C GLU A 15 12.67 -21.98 6.49
N HIS A 16 11.91 -22.69 7.32
CA HIS A 16 10.47 -22.49 7.45
C HIS A 16 10.12 -21.12 8.06
N HIS A 17 10.83 -20.70 9.11
CA HIS A 17 10.61 -19.41 9.75
C HIS A 17 10.81 -18.24 8.78
N THR A 18 11.90 -18.27 8.01
CA THR A 18 12.18 -17.24 7.00
C THR A 18 11.18 -17.24 5.85
N GLN A 19 10.68 -18.42 5.44
CA GLN A 19 9.58 -18.49 4.46
C GLN A 19 8.30 -17.85 4.98
N TRP A 20 7.93 -18.14 6.23
CA TRP A 20 6.76 -17.53 6.86
C TRP A 20 6.86 -16.01 6.94
N GLY A 21 8.06 -15.48 7.21
CA GLY A 21 8.32 -14.04 7.16
C GLY A 21 8.04 -13.43 5.78
N LEU A 22 8.48 -14.09 4.69
CA LEU A 22 8.18 -13.66 3.33
C LEU A 22 6.68 -13.72 3.01
N ASP A 23 5.99 -14.77 3.45
CA ASP A 23 4.56 -14.92 3.25
C ASP A 23 3.77 -13.81 3.98
N LEU A 24 4.23 -13.40 5.17
CA LEU A 24 3.65 -12.28 5.91
C LEU A 24 3.85 -10.95 5.16
N MET A 25 5.04 -10.72 4.60
CA MET A 25 5.29 -9.53 3.77
C MET A 25 4.41 -9.50 2.53
N ASP A 26 4.23 -10.63 1.83
CA ASP A 26 3.31 -10.75 0.69
C ASP A 26 1.86 -10.38 1.09
N ARG A 27 1.40 -10.82 2.27
CA ARG A 27 0.08 -10.43 2.81
C ARG A 27 -0.01 -8.93 3.07
N TYR A 28 1.04 -8.33 3.61
CA TYR A 28 1.06 -6.89 3.89
C TYR A 28 1.01 -6.07 2.59
N VAL A 29 1.80 -6.44 1.58
CA VAL A 29 1.75 -5.80 0.25
C VAL A 29 0.35 -5.90 -0.35
N LYS A 30 -0.28 -7.07 -0.28
CA LYS A 30 -1.66 -7.26 -0.77
C LYS A 30 -2.66 -6.37 -0.02
N PHE A 31 -2.57 -6.32 1.30
CA PHE A 31 -3.44 -5.49 2.14
C PHE A 31 -3.33 -4.00 1.76
N VAL A 32 -2.11 -3.49 1.59
CA VAL A 32 -1.92 -2.07 1.23
C VAL A 32 -2.46 -1.79 -0.17
N LYS A 33 -2.30 -2.71 -1.13
CA LYS A 33 -2.89 -2.57 -2.48
C LYS A 33 -4.42 -2.47 -2.43
N GLU A 34 -5.08 -3.39 -1.71
CA GLU A 34 -6.54 -3.36 -1.53
C GLU A 34 -6.99 -2.06 -0.84
N ARG A 35 -6.24 -1.59 0.17
CA ARG A 35 -6.50 -0.30 0.82
C ARG A 35 -6.38 0.87 -0.18
N THR A 36 -5.34 0.89 -1.01
CA THR A 36 -5.16 1.92 -2.06
C THR A 36 -6.35 1.96 -3.00
N GLU A 37 -6.85 0.81 -3.46
CA GLU A 37 -8.01 0.73 -4.35
C GLU A 37 -9.29 1.30 -3.72
N ILE A 38 -9.49 1.04 -2.42
CA ILE A 38 -10.59 1.62 -1.64
C ILE A 38 -10.48 3.15 -1.61
N GLU A 39 -9.29 3.69 -1.33
CA GLU A 39 -9.06 5.14 -1.28
C GLU A 39 -9.31 5.82 -2.63
N GLN A 40 -8.81 5.23 -3.72
CA GLN A 40 -9.03 5.73 -5.09
C GLN A 40 -10.52 5.74 -5.45
N THR A 41 -11.22 4.65 -5.11
CA THR A 41 -12.66 4.53 -5.38
C THR A 41 -13.45 5.56 -4.59
N TYR A 42 -13.13 5.73 -3.31
CA TYR A 42 -13.79 6.71 -2.44
C TYR A 42 -13.59 8.14 -2.97
N ALA A 43 -12.35 8.53 -3.26
CA ALA A 43 -12.03 9.84 -3.82
C ALA A 43 -12.78 10.12 -5.13
N LYS A 44 -12.82 9.12 -6.03
CA LYS A 44 -13.56 9.22 -7.30
C LYS A 44 -15.06 9.42 -7.09
N GLN A 45 -15.67 8.68 -6.15
CA GLN A 45 -17.08 8.84 -5.81
C GLN A 45 -17.37 10.25 -5.28
N LEU A 46 -16.51 10.79 -4.41
CA LEU A 46 -16.64 12.16 -3.90
C LEU A 46 -16.52 13.20 -5.01
N ARG A 47 -15.54 13.08 -5.91
CA ARG A 47 -15.40 13.99 -7.06
C ARG A 47 -16.62 13.97 -7.99
N ASN A 48 -17.19 12.79 -8.22
CA ASN A 48 -18.41 12.67 -9.03
C ASN A 48 -19.60 13.36 -8.36
N LEU A 49 -19.73 13.22 -7.03
CA LEU A 49 -20.74 13.92 -6.24
C LEU A 49 -20.56 15.44 -6.35
N VAL A 50 -19.35 15.95 -6.12
CA VAL A 50 -19.02 17.38 -6.28
C VAL A 50 -19.42 17.88 -7.67
N LYS A 51 -18.99 17.21 -8.73
CA LYS A 51 -19.31 17.61 -10.12
C LYS A 51 -20.80 17.67 -10.40
N LYS A 52 -21.61 16.80 -9.77
CA LYS A 52 -23.06 16.79 -9.91
C LYS A 52 -23.73 18.01 -9.24
N HIS A 53 -23.12 18.54 -8.18
CA HIS A 53 -23.67 19.64 -7.39
C HIS A 53 -23.04 21.01 -7.71
N LEU A 54 -22.02 21.07 -8.58
CA LEU A 54 -21.47 22.33 -9.06
C LEU A 54 -22.41 22.99 -10.10
N PRO A 55 -22.50 24.34 -10.12
CA PRO A 55 -23.29 25.05 -11.11
C PRO A 55 -22.80 24.76 -12.54
N LYS A 56 -23.72 24.46 -13.46
CA LYS A 56 -23.37 24.31 -14.89
C LYS A 56 -23.01 25.68 -15.46
N LYS A 57 -21.94 25.78 -16.26
CA LYS A 57 -21.43 27.04 -16.84
C LYS A 57 -22.47 27.87 -17.63
N THR A 58 -23.53 27.23 -18.14
CA THR A 58 -24.66 27.88 -18.84
C THR A 58 -25.69 28.52 -17.91
N SER A 59 -25.62 28.29 -16.60
CA SER A 59 -26.58 28.76 -15.59
C SER A 59 -26.11 30.00 -14.83
N ARG A 60 -25.22 30.82 -15.42
CA ARG A 60 -24.64 32.01 -14.77
C ARG A 60 -25.67 33.07 -14.35
N GLU A 61 -26.91 32.96 -14.80
CA GLU A 61 -28.04 33.82 -14.44
C GLU A 61 -29.00 33.18 -13.42
N ASP A 62 -28.63 32.07 -12.78
CA ASP A 62 -29.48 31.43 -11.78
C ASP A 62 -29.71 32.38 -10.58
N PRO A 63 -30.96 32.84 -10.34
CA PRO A 63 -31.28 33.78 -9.26
C PRO A 63 -30.78 33.28 -7.90
N ASP A 64 -30.72 31.96 -7.72
CA ASP A 64 -30.34 31.33 -6.46
C ASP A 64 -28.87 31.59 -6.09
N THR A 65 -28.03 31.91 -7.08
CA THR A 65 -26.61 32.26 -6.87
C THR A 65 -26.41 33.56 -6.09
N LYS A 66 -27.46 34.35 -5.86
CA LYS A 66 -27.39 35.62 -5.09
C LYS A 66 -27.66 35.43 -3.60
N PHE A 67 -28.14 34.26 -3.17
CA PHE A 67 -28.48 34.01 -1.78
C PHE A 67 -27.30 33.48 -0.97
N CYS A 68 -27.12 33.99 0.24
CA CYS A 68 -26.00 33.59 1.11
C CYS A 68 -26.03 32.10 1.49
N GLN A 69 -27.22 31.49 1.61
CA GLN A 69 -27.37 30.07 1.89
C GLN A 69 -26.82 29.21 0.75
N TYR A 70 -27.03 29.64 -0.49
CA TYR A 70 -26.50 28.95 -1.66
C TYR A 70 -24.98 29.05 -1.75
N HIS A 71 -24.41 30.23 -1.44
CA HIS A 71 -22.96 30.37 -1.32
C HIS A 71 -22.36 29.46 -0.24
N ALA A 72 -23.00 29.35 0.92
CA ALA A 72 -22.56 28.44 1.99
C ALA A 72 -22.59 26.98 1.51
N PHE A 73 -23.63 26.56 0.78
CA PHE A 73 -23.67 25.23 0.18
C PHE A 73 -22.51 25.01 -0.80
N LEU A 74 -22.21 25.97 -1.68
CA LEU A 74 -21.08 25.86 -2.60
C LEU A 74 -19.73 25.79 -1.89
N GLN A 75 -19.58 26.44 -0.74
CA GLN A 75 -18.39 26.29 0.10
C GLN A 75 -18.26 24.86 0.62
N VAL A 76 -19.34 24.25 1.12
CA VAL A 76 -19.32 22.83 1.55
C VAL A 76 -18.97 21.90 0.40
N VAL A 77 -19.51 22.14 -0.80
CA VAL A 77 -19.17 21.36 -2.01
C VAL A 77 -17.69 21.52 -2.37
N LYS A 78 -17.13 22.71 -2.20
CA LYS A 78 -15.70 22.97 -2.43
C LYS A 78 -14.82 22.24 -1.40
N GLU A 79 -15.15 22.32 -0.11
CA GLU A 79 -14.40 21.60 0.93
C GLU A 79 -14.42 20.09 0.68
N LEU A 80 -15.56 19.54 0.22
CA LEU A 80 -15.64 18.13 -0.16
C LEU A 80 -14.75 17.78 -1.36
N ASN A 81 -14.60 18.70 -2.31
CA ASN A 81 -13.69 18.52 -3.44
C ASN A 81 -12.22 18.49 -3.00
N ASP A 82 -11.86 19.40 -2.10
CA ASP A 82 -10.50 19.50 -1.56
C ASP A 82 -10.17 18.24 -0.73
N PHE A 83 -11.13 17.77 0.09
CA PHE A 83 -11.02 16.51 0.81
C PHE A 83 -10.88 15.30 -0.14
N ALA A 84 -11.65 15.25 -1.23
CA ALA A 84 -11.49 14.20 -2.24
C ALA A 84 -10.08 14.19 -2.85
N GLY A 85 -9.51 15.37 -3.11
CA GLY A 85 -8.12 15.52 -3.55
C GLY A 85 -7.12 14.97 -2.54
N GLN A 86 -7.31 15.23 -1.24
CA GLN A 86 -6.45 14.65 -0.19
C GLN A 86 -6.52 13.13 -0.16
N ARG A 87 -7.70 12.52 -0.41
CA ARG A 87 -7.83 11.06 -0.49
C ARG A 87 -7.05 10.47 -1.67
N GLU A 88 -6.98 11.17 -2.79
CA GLU A 88 -6.15 10.75 -3.93
C GLU A 88 -4.67 10.78 -3.58
N VAL A 89 -4.19 11.85 -2.94
CA VAL A 89 -2.79 11.94 -2.49
C VAL A 89 -2.44 10.78 -1.54
N ILE A 90 -3.33 10.47 -0.58
CA ILE A 90 -3.14 9.32 0.30
C ILE A 90 -3.03 8.02 -0.52
N ALA A 91 -3.89 7.82 -1.52
CA ALA A 91 -3.85 6.62 -2.34
C ALA A 91 -2.55 6.53 -3.16
N GLU A 92 -2.08 7.64 -3.72
CA GLU A 92 -0.81 7.76 -4.44
C GLU A 92 0.38 7.43 -3.53
N ASP A 93 0.40 7.98 -2.31
CA ASP A 93 1.45 7.71 -1.32
C ASP A 93 1.46 6.23 -0.89
N LEU A 94 0.30 5.63 -0.63
CA LEU A 94 0.20 4.20 -0.32
C LEU A 94 0.73 3.30 -1.44
N LEU A 95 0.53 3.72 -2.69
CA LEU A 95 1.06 2.98 -3.84
C LEU A 95 2.58 3.18 -3.96
N ALA A 96 3.02 4.43 -4.04
CA ALA A 96 4.40 4.77 -4.38
C ALA A 96 5.38 4.53 -3.24
N GLN A 97 5.03 4.90 -2.02
CA GLN A 97 5.96 4.87 -0.88
C GLN A 97 5.87 3.57 -0.08
N ILE A 98 4.77 2.83 -0.19
CA ILE A 98 4.56 1.60 0.59
C ILE A 98 4.50 0.38 -0.32
N CYS A 99 3.55 0.31 -1.26
CA CYS A 99 3.41 -0.89 -2.09
C CYS A 99 4.65 -1.19 -2.94
N VAL A 100 5.23 -0.16 -3.59
CA VAL A 100 6.40 -0.32 -4.47
C VAL A 100 7.64 -0.71 -3.66
N GLU A 101 7.95 0.03 -2.60
CA GLU A 101 9.13 -0.24 -1.76
C GLU A 101 9.05 -1.62 -1.10
N LEU A 102 7.92 -1.98 -0.49
CA LEU A 102 7.76 -3.33 0.10
C LEU A 102 7.86 -4.45 -0.94
N SER A 103 7.36 -4.23 -2.15
CA SER A 103 7.47 -5.23 -3.22
C SER A 103 8.92 -5.42 -3.65
N LYS A 104 9.72 -4.34 -3.66
CA LYS A 104 11.15 -4.36 -3.94
C LYS A 104 11.90 -5.08 -2.83
N ASP A 105 11.72 -4.68 -1.58
CA ASP A 105 12.37 -5.32 -0.42
C ASP A 105 12.05 -6.82 -0.37
N LEU A 106 10.81 -7.19 -0.65
CA LEU A 106 10.40 -8.59 -0.71
C LEU A 106 11.14 -9.39 -1.80
N GLN A 107 11.38 -8.80 -2.97
CA GLN A 107 12.14 -9.46 -4.03
C GLN A 107 13.62 -9.64 -3.63
N GLU A 108 14.22 -8.61 -3.04
CA GLU A 108 15.60 -8.65 -2.55
C GLU A 108 15.75 -9.72 -1.47
N LEU A 109 14.87 -9.74 -0.46
CA LEU A 109 14.87 -10.75 0.60
C LEU A 109 14.64 -12.17 0.09
N LYS A 110 13.78 -12.36 -0.93
CA LYS A 110 13.60 -13.67 -1.59
C LYS A 110 14.91 -14.15 -2.23
N GLN A 111 15.66 -13.25 -2.84
CA GLN A 111 16.93 -13.56 -3.48
C GLN A 111 18.03 -13.86 -2.44
N GLU A 112 18.18 -13.01 -1.43
CA GLU A 112 19.15 -13.22 -0.34
C GLU A 112 18.90 -14.53 0.40
N ARG A 113 17.65 -14.80 0.80
CA ARG A 113 17.26 -16.06 1.46
C ARG A 113 17.68 -17.26 0.62
N LYS A 114 17.44 -17.23 -0.70
CA LYS A 114 17.82 -18.32 -1.60
C LYS A 114 19.34 -18.54 -1.60
N LEU A 115 20.13 -17.47 -1.62
CA LEU A 115 21.59 -17.57 -1.60
C LEU A 115 22.08 -18.19 -0.28
N TYR A 116 21.62 -17.70 0.87
CA TYR A 116 22.04 -18.21 2.17
C TYR A 116 21.66 -19.68 2.40
N LEU A 117 20.45 -20.09 1.98
CA LEU A 117 20.04 -21.50 2.08
C LEU A 117 20.85 -22.41 1.15
N GLN A 118 21.26 -21.94 -0.03
CA GLN A 118 22.14 -22.69 -0.92
C GLN A 118 23.53 -22.89 -0.32
N GLU A 119 24.09 -21.86 0.33
CA GLU A 119 25.38 -21.95 1.02
C GLU A 119 25.30 -22.93 2.20
N GLY A 120 24.25 -22.86 3.02
CA GLY A 120 24.05 -23.78 4.14
C GLY A 120 23.91 -25.24 3.69
N ARG A 121 23.13 -25.51 2.64
CA ARG A 121 23.01 -26.86 2.06
C ARG A 121 24.34 -27.38 1.51
N ARG A 122 25.15 -26.51 0.88
CA ARG A 122 26.49 -26.88 0.40
C ARG A 122 27.40 -27.28 1.56
N ALA A 123 27.38 -26.54 2.67
CA ALA A 123 28.17 -26.86 3.86
C ALA A 123 27.75 -28.20 4.49
N GLN A 124 26.44 -28.47 4.58
CA GLN A 124 25.91 -29.76 5.06
C GLN A 124 26.40 -30.92 4.20
N GLN A 125 26.32 -30.79 2.87
CA GLN A 125 26.82 -31.81 1.93
C GLN A 125 28.33 -32.05 2.07
N GLN A 126 29.13 -31.02 2.32
CA GLN A 126 30.57 -31.18 2.54
C GLN A 126 30.86 -32.00 3.80
N LEU A 127 30.09 -31.76 4.87
CA LEU A 127 30.21 -32.51 6.13
C LEU A 127 29.76 -33.97 5.97
N GLU A 128 28.68 -34.23 5.23
CA GLU A 128 28.21 -35.60 4.96
C GLU A 128 29.19 -36.43 4.11
N ASN A 129 30.00 -35.76 3.29
CA ASN A 129 30.99 -36.39 2.41
C ASN A 129 32.42 -36.44 3.00
N SER A 130 32.62 -35.94 4.23
CA SER A 130 33.90 -35.95 4.96
C SER A 130 33.99 -37.15 5.90
#